data_AF-G5JAC7-F1
#
_entry.id   AF-G5JAC7-F1
#
_cell.length_a   1.000
_cell.length_b   1.000
_cell.length_c   1.000
_cell.angle_alpha   90.00
_cell.angle_beta   90.00
_cell.angle_gamma   90.00
#
_symmetry.space_group_name_H-M   'P 1'
#
loop_
_entity.id
_entity.type
_entity.pdbx_description
1 polymer ?
#
loop_
_entity_poly.entity_id
_entity_poly.type
_entity_poly.pdbx_seq_one_letter_code
_entity_poly.pdbx_strand_id
1 'polypeptide(L)'
;MNEPNSILGSFQTGNNETNVNSLVPEESGSEIYSSSLVGESLPEEDELEITARLLEEESYLETNLEQDTISLLGNSQDNDLYLRTNVDQELEYSYDGITFWGDINGETSELEPYQLSDNSQIIVDLKEGLDRLFVDQSLSEDLANFGATLTFYGGEGSDSLMGTQLNSLWEIEGENSGNLNQYILFEDLENLIGEEDNQDTFILKEGASLSGVLDGGEGGYDVLEIEGTTYESVTYTAFDAHSGTVNLDGNLIEFAGLEPVTIDGDADDMTIDLSSLDGVSSSDDQATLLNAATDGQITLRSDNSTFEHTTFNNPTNSLTIKLGGGDDSLTVESLDDAFSADLIISGDDNNLLNLDDPGDSVTFVSDLYLNGGNLEVTAETITVNDGVTISTRQVASDHVSGDSTGDS
;
A
#
# COMPACT_ATOMS: atom_id res chain seq x y z
N MET A 1 -58.86 -31.87 24.55
CA MET A 1 -58.24 -32.89 25.41
C MET A 1 -56.75 -32.84 25.17
N ASN A 2 -55.99 -32.53 26.22
CA ASN A 2 -54.62 -32.91 26.55
C ASN A 2 -53.49 -32.88 25.49
N GLU A 3 -52.67 -31.82 25.58
CA GLU A 3 -51.19 -31.77 25.81
C GLU A 3 -50.53 -33.07 26.35
N PRO A 4 -49.20 -33.33 26.17
CA PRO A 4 -48.15 -32.39 26.64
C PRO A 4 -46.75 -32.30 25.97
N ASN A 5 -46.17 -31.12 26.18
CA ASN A 5 -44.80 -30.75 26.64
C ASN A 5 -43.57 -30.77 25.70
N SER A 6 -43.03 -29.55 25.55
CA SER A 6 -41.72 -29.11 25.06
C SER A 6 -40.60 -29.21 26.12
N ILE A 7 -39.35 -29.38 25.66
CA ILE A 7 -38.12 -29.05 26.42
C ILE A 7 -37.22 -28.19 25.52
N LEU A 8 -36.92 -26.97 25.98
CA LEU A 8 -35.87 -26.07 25.49
C LEU A 8 -34.86 -25.91 26.64
N GLY A 9 -33.56 -25.96 26.32
CA GLY A 9 -32.48 -25.64 27.24
C GLY A 9 -31.74 -24.39 26.77
N SER A 10 -31.78 -23.33 27.57
CA SER A 10 -30.89 -22.18 27.51
C SER A 10 -30.40 -21.87 28.93
N PHE A 11 -29.10 -21.61 29.07
CA PHE A 11 -28.49 -21.10 30.30
C PHE A 11 -27.86 -19.74 29.98
N GLN A 12 -28.23 -18.72 30.74
CA GLN A 12 -27.58 -17.42 30.77
C GLN A 12 -27.16 -17.07 32.22
N THR A 13 -25.92 -16.58 32.31
CA THR A 13 -25.38 -15.45 33.10
C THR A 13 -25.51 -15.39 34.62
N GLY A 14 -24.39 -15.05 35.26
CA GLY A 14 -24.34 -14.40 36.58
C GLY A 14 -23.06 -13.56 36.72
N ASN A 15 -23.21 -12.24 36.71
CA ASN A 15 -22.18 -11.23 36.99
C ASN A 15 -22.15 -10.83 38.49
N ASN A 16 -21.00 -10.28 38.90
CA ASN A 16 -20.81 -9.12 39.81
C ASN A 16 -21.13 -9.20 41.33
N GLU A 17 -20.13 -8.89 42.19
CA GLU A 17 -19.92 -7.55 42.80
C GLU A 17 -18.88 -7.57 43.96
N THR A 18 -18.20 -6.43 44.08
CA THR A 18 -17.27 -5.94 45.12
C THR A 18 -17.88 -5.75 46.53
N ASN A 19 -17.05 -5.73 47.60
CA ASN A 19 -16.68 -4.52 48.40
C ASN A 19 -16.40 -4.74 49.93
N VAL A 20 -15.35 -4.02 50.42
CA VAL A 20 -14.97 -3.46 51.76
C VAL A 20 -14.90 -4.22 53.12
N ASN A 21 -13.71 -4.06 53.74
CA ASN A 21 -13.35 -3.53 55.09
C ASN A 21 -13.15 -4.38 56.37
N SER A 22 -11.89 -4.29 56.85
CA SER A 22 -11.43 -3.86 58.18
C SER A 22 -11.20 -4.88 59.32
N LEU A 23 -9.95 -5.04 59.77
CA LEU A 23 -9.35 -4.46 61.01
C LEU A 23 -8.08 -5.23 61.46
N VAL A 24 -6.97 -4.49 61.58
CA VAL A 24 -5.66 -4.78 62.25
C VAL A 24 -5.82 -4.36 63.75
N PRO A 25 -4.86 -4.42 64.74
CA PRO A 25 -3.39 -4.61 64.67
C PRO A 25 -2.66 -5.30 65.88
N GLU A 26 -1.30 -5.33 65.80
CA GLU A 26 -0.27 -5.03 66.84
C GLU A 26 0.94 -6.01 66.81
N GLU A 27 2.21 -5.67 67.12
CA GLU A 27 3.14 -4.53 66.94
C GLU A 27 4.47 -4.93 67.65
N SER A 28 5.57 -4.20 67.36
CA SER A 28 6.92 -4.21 67.99
C SER A 28 7.90 -5.38 67.72
N GLY A 29 9.22 -5.17 67.50
CA GLY A 29 10.08 -3.99 67.62
C GLY A 29 11.54 -4.29 67.18
N SER A 30 12.32 -3.22 66.96
CA SER A 30 13.72 -3.16 66.50
C SER A 30 14.77 -3.59 67.55
N GLU A 31 15.98 -3.97 67.11
CA GLU A 31 17.26 -3.29 67.44
C GLU A 31 18.52 -4.02 66.92
N ILE A 32 19.56 -3.23 66.67
CA ILE A 32 20.90 -3.53 66.12
C ILE A 32 21.92 -3.53 67.28
N TYR A 33 23.04 -4.30 67.22
CA TYR A 33 24.43 -3.87 67.55
C TYR A 33 25.44 -5.04 67.76
N SER A 34 26.35 -5.15 66.77
CA SER A 34 27.83 -5.18 66.84
C SER A 34 28.71 -6.33 67.38
N SER A 35 29.82 -6.48 66.62
CA SER A 35 31.22 -6.86 66.97
C SER A 35 31.61 -8.33 66.69
N SER A 36 32.75 -8.69 66.06
CA SER A 36 33.95 -7.94 65.63
C SER A 36 34.86 -8.76 64.67
N LEU A 37 35.64 -8.07 63.82
CA LEU A 37 37.06 -8.31 63.39
C LEU A 37 37.36 -9.61 62.60
N VAL A 38 38.03 -9.65 61.43
CA VAL A 38 39.31 -9.09 60.93
C VAL A 38 39.22 -9.19 59.39
N GLY A 39 39.49 -8.20 58.54
CA GLY A 39 40.76 -7.53 58.28
C GLY A 39 41.41 -8.11 57.01
N GLU A 40 41.32 -7.42 55.87
CA GLU A 40 42.30 -7.46 54.78
C GLU A 40 42.08 -6.28 53.81
N SER A 41 43.17 -5.89 53.18
CA SER A 41 43.45 -4.64 52.46
C SER A 41 42.62 -4.37 51.21
N LEU A 42 42.50 -3.08 50.87
CA LEU A 42 42.02 -2.56 49.58
C LEU A 42 42.74 -3.23 48.39
N PRO A 43 42.02 -3.68 47.36
CA PRO A 43 42.56 -3.78 46.01
C PRO A 43 42.54 -2.41 45.32
N GLU A 44 43.63 -2.15 44.62
CA GLU A 44 43.91 -1.04 43.72
C GLU A 44 43.01 -1.09 42.48
N GLU A 45 42.72 0.08 41.90
CA GLU A 45 42.23 0.36 40.53
C GLU A 45 41.58 -0.81 39.74
N ASP A 46 40.30 -1.10 39.99
CA ASP A 46 39.45 -1.93 39.10
C ASP A 46 38.04 -1.32 38.91
N GLU A 47 37.91 -0.01 39.09
CA GLU A 47 36.77 0.76 38.58
C GLU A 47 37.30 1.73 37.53
N LEU A 48 36.84 1.59 36.29
CA LEU A 48 37.22 2.29 35.05
C LEU A 48 38.23 1.52 34.18
N GLU A 49 37.70 0.70 33.29
CA GLU A 49 37.99 0.77 31.85
C GLU A 49 37.07 -0.26 31.18
N ILE A 50 35.83 0.17 30.93
CA ILE A 50 35.01 -0.36 29.84
C ILE A 50 35.76 0.06 28.57
N THR A 51 36.81 -0.67 28.26
CA THR A 51 37.62 -0.46 27.07
C THR A 51 37.76 -1.82 26.43
N ALA A 52 36.95 -2.00 25.40
CA ALA A 52 37.28 -2.77 24.22
C ALA A 52 38.00 -4.10 24.50
N ARG A 53 37.24 -5.19 24.70
CA ARG A 53 37.65 -6.53 24.25
C ARG A 53 36.51 -7.54 24.20
N LEU A 54 36.11 -7.84 22.96
CA LEU A 54 35.75 -9.15 22.39
C LEU A 54 34.47 -9.82 22.92
N LEU A 55 33.50 -10.05 22.02
CA LEU A 55 33.23 -11.36 21.39
C LEU A 55 31.95 -11.30 20.52
N GLU A 56 32.08 -11.73 19.26
CA GLU A 56 31.04 -12.39 18.42
C GLU A 56 29.80 -11.55 17.96
N GLU A 57 29.87 -11.06 16.72
CA GLU A 57 28.86 -11.26 15.66
C GLU A 57 27.35 -11.02 15.92
N GLU A 58 26.93 -10.14 16.84
CA GLU A 58 25.50 -9.75 16.92
C GLU A 58 25.31 -8.23 17.19
N SER A 59 24.63 -7.57 16.25
CA SER A 59 23.83 -6.32 16.36
C SER A 59 24.46 -5.03 16.91
N TYR A 60 25.32 -4.35 16.16
CA TYR A 60 25.61 -2.94 16.43
C TYR A 60 25.70 -2.14 15.13
N LEU A 61 25.00 -1.00 15.07
CA LEU A 61 25.17 -0.02 14.02
C LEU A 61 26.61 0.52 14.06
N GLU A 62 27.37 0.41 12.96
CA GLU A 62 28.61 1.19 12.82
C GLU A 62 28.26 2.61 12.37
N THR A 63 28.80 3.62 13.05
CA THR A 63 28.57 5.04 12.71
C THR A 63 29.84 5.73 12.24
N ASN A 64 29.69 6.59 11.23
CA ASN A 64 30.77 7.42 10.70
C ASN A 64 30.26 8.84 10.52
N LEU A 65 31.04 9.83 10.98
CA LEU A 65 30.68 11.23 10.90
C LEU A 65 31.67 12.05 10.09
N GLU A 66 31.13 12.72 9.09
CA GLU A 66 31.71 13.93 8.54
C GLU A 66 30.84 15.12 8.98
N GLN A 67 31.35 16.35 8.84
CA GLN A 67 30.78 17.54 9.50
C GLN A 67 29.26 17.69 9.35
N ASP A 68 28.69 17.23 8.23
CA ASP A 68 27.26 17.26 7.93
C ASP A 68 26.69 15.88 7.54
N THR A 69 27.45 14.78 7.65
CA THR A 69 27.00 13.45 7.22
C THR A 69 27.12 12.45 8.35
N ILE A 70 26.08 11.64 8.56
CA ILE A 70 26.08 10.50 9.47
C ILE A 70 25.68 9.23 8.73
N SER A 71 26.40 8.14 8.96
CA SER A 71 26.05 6.82 8.44
C SER A 71 25.61 5.89 9.57
N LEU A 72 24.55 5.11 9.34
CA LEU A 72 24.02 4.08 10.22
C LEU A 72 24.08 2.75 9.46
N LEU A 73 25.02 1.89 9.84
CA LEU A 73 25.31 0.66 9.10
C LEU A 73 24.81 -0.58 9.84
N GLY A 74 23.93 -1.37 9.24
CA GLY A 74 23.42 -2.62 9.79
C GLY A 74 24.41 -3.79 9.68
N ASN A 75 23.88 -5.00 9.80
CA ASN A 75 24.65 -6.25 9.75
C ASN A 75 23.97 -7.27 8.84
N SER A 76 24.49 -8.49 8.73
CA SER A 76 23.92 -9.49 7.81
C SER A 76 22.67 -10.22 8.35
N GLN A 77 21.89 -9.59 9.21
CA GLN A 77 20.66 -10.12 9.80
C GLN A 77 19.57 -9.08 9.62
N ASP A 78 18.30 -9.52 9.64
CA ASP A 78 17.12 -8.66 9.68
C ASP A 78 17.27 -7.55 10.76
N ASN A 79 17.16 -6.30 10.35
CA ASN A 79 17.30 -5.13 11.20
C ASN A 79 16.04 -4.26 11.14
N ASP A 80 15.47 -3.99 12.31
CA ASP A 80 14.48 -2.94 12.48
C ASP A 80 15.17 -1.68 12.97
N LEU A 81 15.05 -0.58 12.23
CA LEU A 81 15.58 0.71 12.60
C LEU A 81 14.48 1.76 12.57
N TYR A 82 14.26 2.41 13.72
CA TYR A 82 13.33 3.52 13.85
C TYR A 82 14.12 4.81 14.02
N LEU A 83 13.86 5.82 13.21
CA LEU A 83 14.53 7.11 13.27
C LEU A 83 13.53 8.23 13.51
N ARG A 84 13.91 9.18 14.36
CA ARG A 84 13.12 10.39 14.64
C ARG A 84 14.03 11.55 15.01
N THR A 85 13.48 12.75 15.17
CA THR A 85 14.17 13.85 15.84
C THR A 85 13.52 14.20 17.17
N ASN A 86 14.32 14.65 18.13
CA ASN A 86 13.81 15.18 19.39
C ASN A 86 13.40 16.66 19.25
N VAL A 87 12.92 17.25 20.35
CA VAL A 87 12.47 18.66 20.38
C VAL A 87 13.57 19.68 20.10
N ASP A 88 14.83 19.27 20.25
CA ASP A 88 16.01 20.08 19.96
C ASP A 88 16.56 19.77 18.56
N GLN A 89 15.86 18.96 17.74
CA GLN A 89 16.20 18.58 16.36
C GLN A 89 17.47 17.73 16.26
N GLU A 90 17.75 16.99 17.33
CA GLU A 90 18.80 15.97 17.36
C GLU A 90 18.20 14.64 16.90
N LEU A 91 18.93 13.92 16.06
CA LEU A 91 18.55 12.58 15.59
C LEU A 91 18.53 11.60 16.77
N GLU A 92 17.51 10.76 16.82
CA GLU A 92 17.40 9.63 17.74
C GLU A 92 17.08 8.35 16.96
N TYR A 93 17.58 7.22 17.43
CA TYR A 93 17.30 5.90 16.85
C TYR A 93 16.70 4.93 17.87
N SER A 94 15.98 3.92 17.39
CA SER A 94 15.46 2.80 18.18
C SER A 94 15.48 1.49 17.37
N TYR A 95 15.47 0.36 18.08
CA TYR A 95 15.34 -0.99 17.51
C TYR A 95 14.00 -1.66 17.88
N ASP A 96 13.21 -1.04 18.76
CA ASP A 96 11.95 -1.58 19.25
C ASP A 96 10.77 -0.61 19.06
N GLY A 97 11.02 0.58 18.52
CA GLY A 97 10.04 1.65 18.34
C GLY A 97 9.57 2.29 19.66
N ILE A 98 10.16 1.93 20.80
CA ILE A 98 9.71 2.35 22.14
C ILE A 98 10.81 3.16 22.83
N THR A 99 12.03 2.63 22.87
CA THR A 99 13.17 3.25 23.53
C THR A 99 14.07 3.88 22.50
N PHE A 100 14.25 5.20 22.59
CA PHE A 100 15.08 5.96 21.66
C PHE A 100 16.36 6.44 22.32
N TRP A 101 17.44 6.42 21.56
CA TRP A 101 18.78 6.85 21.96
C TRP A 101 19.25 7.98 21.05
N GLY A 102 19.75 9.07 21.66
CA GLY A 102 20.30 10.23 20.96
C GLY A 102 21.84 10.27 20.92
N ASP A 103 22.53 9.28 21.49
CA ASP A 103 23.99 9.17 21.39
C ASP A 103 24.35 8.30 20.20
N ILE A 104 24.64 8.94 19.07
CA ILE A 104 24.79 8.25 17.78
C ILE A 104 26.27 8.04 17.44
N ASN A 105 27.15 8.89 17.95
CA ASN A 105 28.57 8.84 17.60
C ASN A 105 29.34 7.86 18.47
N GLY A 106 28.92 7.63 19.72
CA GLY A 106 29.38 6.54 20.60
C GLY A 106 30.90 6.44 20.87
N GLU A 107 31.72 7.35 20.33
CA GLU A 107 33.18 7.31 20.45
C GLU A 107 33.67 7.73 21.85
N THR A 108 32.82 8.41 22.62
CA THR A 108 33.14 8.86 23.96
C THR A 108 32.06 8.46 24.97
N SER A 109 32.37 8.60 26.26
CA SER A 109 31.39 8.36 27.33
C SER A 109 30.44 9.55 27.56
N GLU A 110 30.59 10.62 26.79
CA GLU A 110 29.72 11.79 26.82
C GLU A 110 28.66 11.63 25.72
N LEU A 111 27.44 12.11 25.97
CA LEU A 111 26.39 12.09 24.96
C LEU A 111 26.82 12.98 23.78
N GLU A 112 26.92 12.39 22.59
CA GLU A 112 27.25 13.09 21.35
C GLU A 112 26.08 13.00 20.36
N PRO A 113 25.08 13.88 20.51
CA PRO A 113 23.95 13.92 19.61
C PRO A 113 24.34 14.45 18.23
N TYR A 114 23.70 13.88 17.20
CA TYR A 114 23.77 14.42 15.85
C TYR A 114 22.66 15.45 15.66
N GLN A 115 23.04 16.72 15.63
CA GLN A 115 22.14 17.83 15.38
C GLN A 115 21.86 17.95 13.88
N LEU A 116 20.59 17.85 13.47
CA LEU A 116 20.22 18.18 12.09
C LEU A 116 20.42 19.67 11.81
N SER A 117 20.93 19.97 10.62
CA SER A 117 21.15 21.33 10.14
C SER A 117 21.07 21.39 8.61
N ASP A 118 21.25 22.59 8.03
CA ASP A 118 21.18 22.79 6.59
C ASP A 118 22.10 21.83 5.83
N ASN A 119 21.53 21.04 4.91
CA ASN A 119 22.23 20.02 4.11
C ASN A 119 22.82 18.84 4.91
N SER A 120 22.34 18.58 6.14
CA SER A 120 22.62 17.33 6.83
C SER A 120 22.29 16.12 5.94
N GLN A 121 23.12 15.09 6.00
CA GLN A 121 22.96 13.85 5.25
C GLN A 121 22.95 12.66 6.20
N ILE A 122 21.87 11.91 6.22
CA ILE A 122 21.75 10.64 6.93
C ILE A 122 21.86 9.53 5.89
N ILE A 123 22.76 8.58 6.10
CA ILE A 123 22.90 7.40 5.26
C ILE A 123 22.55 6.18 6.11
N VAL A 124 21.59 5.39 5.67
CA VAL A 124 21.20 4.13 6.28
C VAL A 124 21.54 3.01 5.30
N ASP A 125 22.30 2.01 5.74
CA ASP A 125 22.72 0.88 4.90
C ASP A 125 22.71 -0.37 5.78
N LEU A 126 21.58 -1.11 5.73
CA LEU A 126 21.31 -2.18 6.68
C LEU A 126 21.90 -3.54 6.29
N LYS A 127 22.45 -3.63 5.07
CA LYS A 127 23.29 -4.72 4.53
C LYS A 127 22.52 -5.90 3.95
N GLU A 128 22.52 -7.03 4.65
CA GLU A 128 21.84 -8.24 4.19
C GLU A 128 20.77 -8.58 5.23
N GLY A 129 19.58 -9.00 4.82
CA GLY A 129 18.52 -9.31 5.78
C GLY A 129 17.15 -9.03 5.20
N LEU A 130 16.11 -9.16 6.02
CA LEU A 130 14.83 -8.53 5.77
C LEU A 130 14.76 -7.28 6.66
N ASP A 131 15.21 -6.16 6.12
CA ASP A 131 15.42 -4.94 6.88
C ASP A 131 14.21 -4.00 6.78
N ARG A 132 13.97 -3.26 7.86
CA ARG A 132 12.86 -2.32 7.96
C ARG A 132 13.32 -1.00 8.53
N LEU A 133 13.14 0.06 7.75
CA LEU A 133 13.36 1.44 8.19
C LEU A 133 12.02 2.12 8.47
N PHE A 134 11.85 2.62 9.68
CA PHE A 134 10.72 3.45 10.10
C PHE A 134 11.19 4.89 10.27
N VAL A 135 10.53 5.83 9.60
CA VAL A 135 10.86 7.25 9.69
C VAL A 135 9.71 7.98 10.36
N ASP A 136 9.94 8.53 11.56
CA ASP A 136 8.93 9.30 12.27
C ASP A 136 8.65 10.64 11.58
N GLN A 137 7.39 11.12 11.70
CA GLN A 137 6.95 12.45 11.26
C GLN A 137 7.96 13.56 11.61
N SER A 138 8.51 13.56 12.82
CA SER A 138 9.46 14.59 13.28
C SER A 138 10.70 14.68 12.39
N LEU A 139 11.28 13.53 12.03
CA LEU A 139 12.46 13.49 11.16
C LEU A 139 12.09 13.93 9.74
N SER A 140 10.96 13.48 9.21
CA SER A 140 10.46 13.90 7.88
C SER A 140 10.30 15.44 7.78
N GLU A 141 9.68 16.05 8.79
CA GLU A 141 9.50 17.49 8.86
C GLU A 141 10.83 18.24 8.97
N ASP A 142 11.76 17.76 9.80
CA ASP A 142 13.07 18.40 9.95
C ASP A 142 13.94 18.26 8.69
N LEU A 143 13.92 17.10 8.00
CA LEU A 143 14.59 16.93 6.71
C LEU A 143 14.13 18.01 5.72
N ALA A 144 12.81 18.21 5.61
CA ALA A 144 12.24 19.24 4.75
C ALA A 144 12.61 20.66 5.18
N ASN A 145 12.58 20.96 6.49
CA ASN A 145 12.88 22.28 7.03
C ASN A 145 14.33 22.72 6.78
N PHE A 146 15.27 21.78 6.86
CA PHE A 146 16.69 22.03 6.68
C PHE A 146 17.18 21.78 5.25
N GLY A 147 16.34 21.20 4.37
CA GLY A 147 16.81 20.66 3.09
C GLY A 147 17.89 19.59 3.28
N ALA A 148 17.77 18.85 4.37
CA ALA A 148 18.60 17.69 4.69
C ALA A 148 18.05 16.46 3.96
N THR A 149 18.85 15.40 3.85
CA THR A 149 18.47 14.18 3.15
C THR A 149 18.71 12.94 4.01
N LEU A 150 17.85 11.95 3.86
CA LEU A 150 18.12 10.57 4.26
C LEU A 150 18.28 9.73 3.00
N THR A 151 19.27 8.84 2.96
CA THR A 151 19.40 7.83 1.90
C THR A 151 19.40 6.46 2.54
N PHE A 152 18.48 5.60 2.12
CA PHE A 152 18.36 4.22 2.58
C PHE A 152 18.77 3.25 1.47
N TYR A 153 19.81 2.46 1.76
CA TYR A 153 20.20 1.30 0.98
C TYR A 153 19.65 0.06 1.69
N GLY A 154 18.64 -0.60 1.10
CA GLY A 154 18.07 -1.84 1.65
C GLY A 154 19.12 -2.95 1.62
N GLY A 155 19.65 -3.23 0.42
CA GLY A 155 20.75 -4.15 0.21
C GLY A 155 20.27 -5.51 -0.29
N GLU A 156 20.84 -6.60 0.23
CA GLU A 156 20.38 -7.95 -0.15
C GLU A 156 19.25 -8.37 0.78
N GLY A 157 18.05 -8.54 0.26
CA GLY A 157 16.92 -8.73 1.14
C GLY A 157 15.59 -8.63 0.44
N SER A 158 14.53 -8.60 1.25
CA SER A 158 13.28 -7.98 0.85
C SER A 158 12.99 -6.93 1.90
N ASP A 159 13.45 -5.72 1.59
CA ASP A 159 13.55 -4.65 2.56
C ASP A 159 12.33 -3.74 2.48
N SER A 160 12.02 -3.03 3.56
CA SER A 160 10.84 -2.17 3.66
C SER A 160 11.18 -0.78 4.18
N LEU A 161 10.63 0.25 3.53
CA LEU A 161 10.55 1.60 4.08
C LEU A 161 9.11 1.90 4.47
N MET A 162 8.94 2.25 5.73
CA MET A 162 7.66 2.67 6.30
C MET A 162 7.55 4.19 6.23
N GLY A 163 6.37 4.69 5.85
CA GLY A 163 6.05 6.10 5.68
C GLY A 163 6.12 6.93 6.97
N THR A 164 5.84 8.24 6.86
CA THR A 164 6.19 9.21 7.92
C THR A 164 5.03 9.70 8.80
N GLN A 165 3.98 8.89 8.97
CA GLN A 165 2.70 9.28 9.62
C GLN A 165 2.07 10.58 9.07
N LEU A 166 2.48 10.96 7.86
CA LEU A 166 2.02 12.11 7.10
C LEU A 166 1.52 11.63 5.76
N ASN A 167 0.68 12.44 5.12
CA ASN A 167 0.43 12.31 3.68
C ASN A 167 1.76 12.39 2.94
N SER A 168 2.09 11.34 2.21
CA SER A 168 3.40 11.15 1.61
C SER A 168 3.31 11.02 0.10
N LEU A 169 4.31 11.58 -0.58
CA LEU A 169 4.53 11.37 -2.00
C LEU A 169 5.68 10.40 -2.18
N TRP A 170 5.41 9.24 -2.75
CA TRP A 170 6.40 8.25 -3.15
C TRP A 170 6.60 8.35 -4.66
N GLU A 171 7.81 8.67 -5.11
CA GLU A 171 8.16 8.62 -6.54
C GLU A 171 9.12 7.46 -6.76
N ILE A 172 8.67 6.43 -7.47
CA ILE A 172 9.47 5.28 -7.86
C ILE A 172 10.07 5.61 -9.24
N GLU A 173 11.37 5.88 -9.27
CA GLU A 173 12.07 6.46 -10.44
C GLU A 173 12.88 5.42 -11.23
N GLY A 174 13.17 4.27 -10.63
CA GLY A 174 13.95 3.18 -11.22
C GLY A 174 13.59 1.82 -10.64
N GLU A 175 14.40 0.80 -10.93
CA GLU A 175 14.24 -0.53 -10.34
C GLU A 175 14.55 -0.47 -8.84
N ASN A 176 13.55 -0.75 -8.00
CA ASN A 176 13.67 -0.73 -6.53
C ASN A 176 14.32 0.56 -5.98
N SER A 177 14.08 1.71 -6.63
CA SER A 177 14.74 2.98 -6.30
C SER A 177 13.85 4.18 -6.55
N GLY A 178 14.02 5.23 -5.74
CA GLY A 178 13.20 6.43 -5.83
C GLY A 178 13.33 7.34 -4.62
N ASN A 179 12.27 8.10 -4.33
CA ASN A 179 12.22 8.98 -3.17
C ASN A 179 10.84 8.99 -2.49
N LEU A 180 10.88 9.27 -1.19
CA LEU A 180 9.75 9.60 -0.33
C LEU A 180 9.88 11.07 0.05
N ASN A 181 8.85 11.85 -0.25
CA ASN A 181 8.75 13.26 0.04
C ASN A 181 10.02 14.04 -0.34
N GLN A 182 10.64 13.77 -1.51
CA GLN A 182 11.84 14.41 -2.09
C GLN A 182 13.14 14.38 -1.23
N TYR A 183 13.07 14.04 0.05
CA TYR A 183 14.21 14.13 0.99
C TYR A 183 14.68 12.77 1.50
N ILE A 184 13.85 11.74 1.40
CA ILE A 184 14.19 10.36 1.77
C ILE A 184 14.40 9.59 0.47
N LEU A 185 15.65 9.37 0.09
CA LEU A 185 16.03 8.60 -1.09
C LEU A 185 16.14 7.12 -0.72
N PHE A 186 15.74 6.23 -1.61
CA PHE A 186 15.91 4.79 -1.42
C PHE A 186 16.50 4.12 -2.66
N GLU A 187 17.35 3.11 -2.42
CA GLU A 187 17.95 2.21 -3.41
C GLU A 187 17.91 0.78 -2.87
N ASP A 188 17.78 -0.21 -3.76
CA ASP A 188 17.66 -1.62 -3.41
C ASP A 188 16.55 -1.88 -2.38
N LEU A 189 15.35 -1.35 -2.64
CA LEU A 189 14.19 -1.45 -1.76
C LEU A 189 12.95 -2.00 -2.47
N GLU A 190 12.42 -3.11 -1.96
CA GLU A 190 11.32 -3.83 -2.61
C GLU A 190 9.92 -3.44 -2.12
N ASN A 191 9.78 -3.01 -0.85
CA ASN A 191 8.47 -2.76 -0.26
C ASN A 191 8.36 -1.31 0.25
N LEU A 192 7.35 -0.60 -0.23
CA LEU A 192 7.04 0.78 0.19
C LEU A 192 5.70 0.76 0.89
N ILE A 193 5.68 1.13 2.16
CA ILE A 193 4.50 0.95 3.03
C ILE A 193 4.14 2.29 3.65
N GLY A 194 2.93 2.78 3.38
CA GLY A 194 2.31 3.92 4.02
C GLY A 194 1.99 3.66 5.49
N GLU A 195 1.53 4.70 6.20
CA GLU A 195 1.11 4.58 7.60
C GLU A 195 -0.42 4.70 7.69
N GLU A 196 -1.03 4.22 8.78
CA GLU A 196 -2.49 4.22 8.92
C GLU A 196 -3.11 5.64 8.84
N ASP A 197 -4.32 5.73 8.28
CA ASP A 197 -5.16 6.93 8.24
C ASP A 197 -4.50 8.17 7.56
N ASN A 198 -3.54 7.99 6.65
CA ASN A 198 -2.92 9.07 5.88
C ASN A 198 -3.46 9.15 4.43
N GLN A 199 -2.79 9.92 3.56
CA GLN A 199 -3.14 10.01 2.14
C GLN A 199 -1.85 10.04 1.35
N ASP A 200 -1.39 8.86 1.00
CA ASP A 200 -0.18 8.64 0.25
C ASP A 200 -0.47 8.64 -1.26
N THR A 201 0.54 8.98 -2.03
CA THR A 201 0.48 8.93 -3.50
C THR A 201 1.74 8.25 -3.98
N PHE A 202 1.58 7.08 -4.59
CA PHE A 202 2.64 6.30 -5.19
C PHE A 202 2.65 6.56 -6.68
N ILE A 203 3.69 7.26 -7.15
CA ILE A 203 3.91 7.56 -8.55
C ILE A 203 4.99 6.63 -9.11
N LEU A 204 4.59 5.70 -9.96
CA LEU A 204 5.51 4.87 -10.74
C LEU A 204 5.93 5.63 -12.01
N LYS A 205 7.19 6.03 -12.12
CA LYS A 205 7.72 6.74 -13.28
C LYS A 205 7.95 5.81 -14.48
N GLU A 206 8.11 6.41 -15.65
CA GLU A 206 8.39 5.67 -16.89
C GLU A 206 9.61 4.74 -16.75
N GLY A 207 9.39 3.43 -16.94
CA GLY A 207 10.44 2.41 -16.88
C GLY A 207 10.87 2.01 -15.48
N ALA A 208 10.25 2.55 -14.43
CA ALA A 208 10.46 2.12 -13.06
C ALA A 208 9.80 0.75 -12.80
N SER A 209 10.33 0.02 -11.82
CA SER A 209 9.80 -1.28 -11.40
C SER A 209 10.02 -1.46 -9.91
N LEU A 210 9.08 -2.15 -9.27
CA LEU A 210 9.20 -2.55 -7.88
C LEU A 210 8.94 -4.05 -7.80
N SER A 211 9.84 -4.78 -7.14
CA SER A 211 9.76 -6.25 -7.08
C SER A 211 9.02 -6.79 -5.85
N GLY A 212 8.66 -5.91 -4.91
CA GLY A 212 7.73 -6.18 -3.81
C GLY A 212 6.42 -5.41 -3.98
N VAL A 213 5.91 -4.86 -2.88
CA VAL A 213 4.56 -4.27 -2.82
C VAL A 213 4.58 -2.75 -2.59
N LEU A 214 3.66 -2.05 -3.26
CA LEU A 214 3.21 -0.71 -2.89
C LEU A 214 2.00 -0.84 -1.96
N ASP A 215 2.18 -0.56 -0.68
CA ASP A 215 1.13 -0.69 0.34
C ASP A 215 0.77 0.69 0.89
N GLY A 216 -0.48 1.13 0.78
CA GLY A 216 -0.94 2.39 1.36
C GLY A 216 -1.07 2.36 2.88
N GLY A 217 -1.08 1.16 3.47
CA GLY A 217 -1.41 0.97 4.87
C GLY A 217 -2.92 0.84 5.11
N GLU A 218 -3.31 0.77 6.38
CA GLU A 218 -4.70 0.58 6.76
C GLU A 218 -5.48 1.90 6.74
N GLY A 219 -6.36 2.03 5.76
CA GLY A 219 -7.27 3.15 5.62
C GLY A 219 -6.55 4.46 5.27
N GLY A 220 -7.31 5.40 4.72
CA GLY A 220 -6.70 6.58 4.12
C GLY A 220 -7.35 6.88 2.80
N TYR A 221 -6.64 7.61 1.95
CA TYR A 221 -6.98 7.75 0.54
C TYR A 221 -5.67 7.74 -0.23
N ASP A 222 -5.23 6.53 -0.55
CA ASP A 222 -3.88 6.23 -1.01
C ASP A 222 -3.88 5.91 -2.49
N VAL A 223 -3.18 6.67 -3.30
CA VAL A 223 -3.34 6.64 -4.77
C VAL A 223 -2.18 5.92 -5.42
N LEU A 224 -2.46 5.03 -6.38
CA LEU A 224 -1.47 4.57 -7.35
C LEU A 224 -1.60 5.37 -8.66
N GLU A 225 -0.54 6.05 -9.05
CA GLU A 225 -0.40 6.74 -10.33
C GLU A 225 0.73 6.10 -11.14
N ILE A 226 0.41 5.54 -12.29
CA ILE A 226 1.39 4.97 -13.22
C ILE A 226 1.60 5.95 -14.35
N GLU A 227 2.76 6.61 -14.34
CA GLU A 227 3.24 7.42 -15.45
C GLU A 227 3.89 6.51 -16.51
N GLY A 228 3.74 6.88 -17.78
CA GLY A 228 4.38 6.15 -18.87
C GLY A 228 4.08 6.78 -20.22
N THR A 229 4.82 6.38 -21.25
CA THR A 229 4.53 6.84 -22.62
C THR A 229 3.64 5.86 -23.36
N THR A 230 4.11 4.63 -23.63
CA THR A 230 3.36 3.63 -24.40
C THR A 230 3.63 2.19 -23.95
N TYR A 231 2.58 1.39 -23.82
CA TYR A 231 2.60 -0.04 -23.50
C TYR A 231 1.93 -0.85 -24.64
N GLU A 232 2.41 -2.06 -24.93
CA GLU A 232 1.72 -3.00 -25.84
C GLU A 232 0.47 -3.57 -25.15
N SER A 233 0.60 -3.99 -23.89
CA SER A 233 -0.48 -4.56 -23.10
C SER A 233 -0.38 -4.12 -21.65
N VAL A 234 -1.49 -3.61 -21.13
CA VAL A 234 -1.71 -3.36 -19.71
C VAL A 234 -2.80 -4.30 -19.20
N THR A 235 -2.53 -4.99 -18.09
CA THR A 235 -3.54 -5.81 -17.40
C THR A 235 -3.62 -5.40 -15.95
N TYR A 236 -4.74 -4.81 -15.55
CA TYR A 236 -5.12 -4.64 -14.16
C TYR A 236 -5.87 -5.88 -13.68
N THR A 237 -5.46 -6.44 -12.54
CA THR A 237 -6.14 -7.57 -11.90
C THR A 237 -6.48 -7.22 -10.45
N ALA A 238 -7.76 -7.24 -10.11
CA ALA A 238 -8.23 -6.95 -8.77
C ALA A 238 -8.21 -8.22 -7.88
N PHE A 239 -7.76 -8.09 -6.64
CA PHE A 239 -7.78 -9.19 -5.65
C PHE A 239 -8.80 -8.96 -4.54
N ASP A 240 -9.00 -7.71 -4.14
CA ASP A 240 -10.10 -7.28 -3.30
C ASP A 240 -10.43 -5.81 -3.58
N ALA A 241 -11.19 -5.19 -2.67
CA ALA A 241 -11.57 -3.80 -2.78
C ALA A 241 -10.37 -2.89 -3.03
N HIS A 242 -9.22 -3.15 -2.38
CA HIS A 242 -8.10 -2.24 -2.13
C HIS A 242 -6.74 -2.82 -2.60
N SER A 243 -6.73 -4.00 -3.24
CA SER A 243 -5.49 -4.69 -3.63
C SER A 243 -5.57 -5.35 -5.00
N GLY A 244 -4.42 -5.54 -5.62
CA GLY A 244 -4.34 -6.10 -6.95
C GLY A 244 -2.96 -6.01 -7.57
N THR A 245 -2.93 -6.18 -8.89
CA THR A 245 -1.71 -6.01 -9.69
C THR A 245 -1.98 -5.21 -10.95
N VAL A 246 -0.95 -4.50 -11.43
CA VAL A 246 -0.89 -3.92 -12.78
C VAL A 246 0.30 -4.51 -13.52
N ASN A 247 0.05 -5.27 -14.57
CA ASN A 247 1.07 -5.81 -15.45
C ASN A 247 1.26 -4.89 -16.66
N LEU A 248 2.44 -4.29 -16.78
CA LEU A 248 2.87 -3.37 -17.82
C LEU A 248 3.90 -4.08 -18.72
N ASP A 249 3.47 -4.74 -19.80
CA ASP A 249 4.36 -5.49 -20.72
C ASP A 249 5.29 -6.52 -20.03
N GLY A 250 4.86 -7.10 -18.91
CA GLY A 250 5.64 -8.05 -18.11
C GLY A 250 6.30 -7.45 -16.86
N ASN A 251 6.28 -6.13 -16.71
CA ASN A 251 6.61 -5.47 -15.44
C ASN A 251 5.37 -5.52 -14.54
N LEU A 252 5.36 -6.44 -13.57
CA LEU A 252 4.25 -6.66 -12.66
C LEU A 252 4.41 -5.78 -11.42
N ILE A 253 3.46 -4.89 -11.20
CA ILE A 253 3.37 -4.03 -10.03
C ILE A 253 2.30 -4.59 -9.11
N GLU A 254 2.67 -4.93 -7.88
CA GLU A 254 1.75 -5.40 -6.85
C GLU A 254 1.43 -4.26 -5.89
N PHE A 255 0.16 -4.13 -5.52
CA PHE A 255 -0.30 -3.11 -4.59
C PHE A 255 -1.35 -3.61 -3.60
N ALA A 256 -1.42 -2.96 -2.44
CA ALA A 256 -2.38 -3.20 -1.39
C ALA A 256 -2.75 -1.89 -0.67
N GLY A 257 -3.96 -1.82 -0.09
CA GLY A 257 -4.42 -0.65 0.65
C GLY A 257 -4.44 0.64 -0.18
N LEU A 258 -4.65 0.56 -1.50
CA LEU A 258 -4.67 1.74 -2.37
C LEU A 258 -6.06 1.95 -2.96
N GLU A 259 -6.56 3.19 -2.85
CA GLU A 259 -7.77 3.72 -3.43
C GLU A 259 -7.53 5.15 -4.00
N PRO A 260 -7.47 5.40 -5.34
CA PRO A 260 -7.72 4.53 -6.49
C PRO A 260 -6.44 4.26 -7.34
N VAL A 261 -6.61 3.58 -8.48
CA VAL A 261 -5.55 3.33 -9.47
C VAL A 261 -5.74 4.18 -10.73
N THR A 262 -4.70 4.90 -11.14
CA THR A 262 -4.65 5.69 -12.39
C THR A 262 -3.49 5.26 -13.27
N ILE A 263 -3.77 5.01 -14.56
CA ILE A 263 -2.79 4.56 -15.56
C ILE A 263 -2.76 5.60 -16.68
N ASP A 264 -1.78 6.51 -16.60
CA ASP A 264 -1.66 7.66 -17.50
C ASP A 264 -0.79 7.38 -18.75
N GLY A 265 -0.28 6.16 -18.90
CA GLY A 265 0.41 5.70 -20.11
C GLY A 265 -0.56 5.15 -21.16
N ASP A 266 -0.27 5.42 -22.44
CA ASP A 266 -1.07 4.87 -23.55
C ASP A 266 -0.85 3.36 -23.65
N ALA A 267 -1.92 2.58 -23.87
CA ALA A 267 -1.83 1.13 -24.09
C ALA A 267 -2.42 0.76 -25.45
N ASP A 268 -1.82 -0.20 -26.15
CA ASP A 268 -2.51 -0.81 -27.30
C ASP A 268 -3.68 -1.67 -26.79
N ASP A 269 -3.42 -2.60 -25.87
CA ASP A 269 -4.43 -3.42 -25.23
C ASP A 269 -4.56 -3.10 -23.73
N MET A 270 -5.77 -2.76 -23.28
CA MET A 270 -6.11 -2.58 -21.87
C MET A 270 -7.03 -3.70 -21.42
N THR A 271 -6.63 -4.46 -20.40
CA THR A 271 -7.47 -5.49 -19.76
C THR A 271 -7.74 -5.12 -18.31
N ILE A 272 -9.02 -5.07 -17.93
CA ILE A 272 -9.48 -5.09 -16.54
C ILE A 272 -9.95 -6.52 -16.24
N ASP A 273 -9.29 -7.19 -15.31
CA ASP A 273 -9.56 -8.58 -14.94
C ASP A 273 -10.05 -8.66 -13.48
N LEU A 274 -11.36 -8.88 -13.32
CA LEU A 274 -11.99 -9.03 -12.01
C LEU A 274 -12.13 -10.52 -11.59
N SER A 275 -11.68 -11.46 -12.43
CA SER A 275 -11.84 -12.91 -12.19
C SER A 275 -11.10 -13.46 -10.97
N SER A 276 -10.29 -12.65 -10.29
CA SER A 276 -9.57 -13.06 -9.08
C SER A 276 -10.34 -12.71 -7.78
N LEU A 277 -11.46 -11.98 -7.86
CA LEU A 277 -12.31 -11.63 -6.71
C LEU A 277 -13.10 -12.84 -6.15
N ASP A 278 -13.17 -13.93 -6.91
CA ASP A 278 -13.91 -15.17 -6.59
C ASP A 278 -13.45 -15.94 -5.33
N GLY A 279 -12.34 -15.54 -4.71
CA GLY A 279 -11.83 -16.14 -3.47
C GLY A 279 -12.72 -15.92 -2.23
N VAL A 280 -13.61 -14.92 -2.28
CA VAL A 280 -14.46 -14.50 -1.16
C VAL A 280 -15.93 -14.63 -1.54
N SER A 281 -16.38 -15.87 -1.76
CA SER A 281 -17.79 -16.21 -2.05
C SER A 281 -18.42 -15.41 -3.19
N SER A 282 -18.07 -15.71 -4.45
CA SER A 282 -18.78 -15.27 -5.68
C SER A 282 -19.50 -13.94 -5.47
N SER A 283 -18.73 -12.90 -5.18
CA SER A 283 -19.31 -11.61 -4.83
C SER A 283 -19.78 -10.98 -6.12
N ASP A 284 -21.10 -10.86 -6.28
CA ASP A 284 -21.70 -10.11 -7.37
C ASP A 284 -21.05 -8.73 -7.46
N ASP A 285 -20.34 -8.44 -8.55
CA ASP A 285 -19.67 -7.18 -8.79
C ASP A 285 -20.63 -6.19 -9.45
N GLN A 286 -20.56 -4.92 -9.04
CA GLN A 286 -21.35 -3.86 -9.65
C GLN A 286 -20.41 -2.78 -10.13
N ALA A 287 -20.41 -2.52 -11.44
CA ALA A 287 -19.49 -1.59 -12.06
C ALA A 287 -20.20 -0.65 -13.03
N THR A 288 -19.64 0.56 -13.16
CA THR A 288 -19.99 1.53 -14.19
C THR A 288 -18.77 1.86 -15.03
N LEU A 289 -18.86 1.68 -16.34
CA LEU A 289 -17.89 2.16 -17.33
C LEU A 289 -18.33 3.54 -17.83
N LEU A 290 -17.50 4.56 -17.61
CA LEU A 290 -17.84 5.96 -17.89
C LEU A 290 -16.65 6.74 -18.45
N ASN A 291 -16.94 7.79 -19.22
CA ASN A 291 -15.94 8.77 -19.62
C ASN A 291 -15.34 9.44 -18.36
N ALA A 292 -14.02 9.58 -18.31
CA ALA A 292 -13.33 10.22 -17.21
C ALA A 292 -13.46 11.75 -17.29
N ALA A 293 -12.99 12.44 -16.24
CA ALA A 293 -12.96 13.90 -16.23
C ALA A 293 -11.86 14.48 -17.14
N THR A 294 -10.79 13.72 -17.35
CA THR A 294 -9.68 14.03 -18.25
C THR A 294 -10.01 13.54 -19.67
N ASP A 295 -9.86 14.44 -20.66
CA ASP A 295 -10.09 14.12 -22.08
C ASP A 295 -9.17 12.97 -22.53
N GLY A 296 -9.74 11.97 -23.20
CA GLY A 296 -8.99 10.79 -23.64
C GLY A 296 -8.84 9.67 -22.60
N GLN A 297 -9.48 9.78 -21.43
CA GLN A 297 -9.48 8.74 -20.40
C GLN A 297 -10.87 8.15 -20.14
N ILE A 298 -10.88 6.91 -19.69
CA ILE A 298 -12.07 6.15 -19.27
C ILE A 298 -11.85 5.69 -17.84
N THR A 299 -12.93 5.61 -17.06
CA THR A 299 -12.93 5.03 -15.72
C THR A 299 -13.81 3.79 -15.70
N LEU A 300 -13.33 2.70 -15.09
CA LEU A 300 -14.17 1.64 -14.55
C LEU A 300 -14.35 1.90 -13.06
N ARG A 301 -15.58 2.23 -12.66
CA ARG A 301 -15.93 2.53 -11.27
C ARG A 301 -16.64 1.34 -10.64
N SER A 302 -16.09 0.80 -9.56
CA SER A 302 -16.79 -0.08 -8.63
C SER A 302 -17.95 0.66 -7.91
N ASP A 303 -19.15 0.11 -7.96
CA ASP A 303 -20.37 0.68 -7.36
C ASP A 303 -20.74 0.01 -6.02
N ASN A 304 -20.07 -1.10 -5.68
CA ASN A 304 -20.29 -1.88 -4.46
C ASN A 304 -19.01 -2.19 -3.66
N SER A 305 -17.89 -1.54 -3.99
CA SER A 305 -16.62 -1.63 -3.24
C SER A 305 -16.04 -3.05 -3.18
N THR A 306 -16.12 -3.80 -4.28
CA THR A 306 -15.49 -5.13 -4.42
C THR A 306 -14.11 -5.09 -5.08
N PHE A 307 -13.83 -4.02 -5.81
CA PHE A 307 -12.54 -3.70 -6.41
C PHE A 307 -12.33 -2.18 -6.49
N GLU A 308 -11.11 -1.78 -6.83
CA GLU A 308 -10.73 -0.37 -6.93
C GLU A 308 -11.27 0.36 -8.15
N HIS A 309 -11.45 1.68 -8.01
CA HIS A 309 -11.67 2.51 -9.19
C HIS A 309 -10.41 2.54 -10.06
N THR A 310 -10.54 2.26 -11.35
CA THR A 310 -9.41 2.31 -12.29
C THR A 310 -9.69 3.34 -13.38
N THR A 311 -8.80 4.33 -13.53
CA THR A 311 -8.84 5.30 -14.64
C THR A 311 -7.64 5.08 -15.56
N PHE A 312 -7.87 5.07 -16.87
CA PHE A 312 -6.84 4.78 -17.86
C PHE A 312 -7.07 5.54 -19.17
N ASN A 313 -6.00 5.81 -19.93
CA ASN A 313 -6.10 6.38 -21.27
C ASN A 313 -6.84 5.42 -22.23
N ASN A 314 -7.55 5.97 -23.21
CA ASN A 314 -8.19 5.20 -24.27
C ASN A 314 -7.17 4.24 -24.93
N PRO A 315 -7.39 2.91 -24.89
CA PRO A 315 -6.52 1.99 -25.60
C PRO A 315 -6.64 2.18 -27.12
N THR A 316 -5.62 1.76 -27.85
CA THR A 316 -5.58 1.90 -29.32
C THR A 316 -6.11 0.68 -30.08
N ASN A 317 -6.02 -0.52 -29.49
CA ASN A 317 -6.44 -1.78 -30.09
C ASN A 317 -7.68 -2.36 -29.38
N SER A 318 -7.62 -2.62 -28.06
CA SER A 318 -8.77 -3.17 -27.32
C SER A 318 -8.89 -2.69 -25.88
N LEU A 319 -10.13 -2.55 -25.41
CA LEU A 319 -10.51 -2.55 -24.00
C LEU A 319 -11.25 -3.86 -23.71
N THR A 320 -10.66 -4.70 -22.87
CA THR A 320 -11.26 -5.94 -22.37
C THR A 320 -11.65 -5.79 -20.90
N ILE A 321 -12.89 -6.12 -20.55
CA ILE A 321 -13.38 -6.19 -19.18
C ILE A 321 -13.85 -7.62 -18.91
N LYS A 322 -13.23 -8.29 -17.94
CA LYS A 322 -13.65 -9.60 -17.47
C LYS A 322 -14.29 -9.45 -16.11
N LEU A 323 -15.58 -9.79 -16.02
CA LEU A 323 -16.35 -9.63 -14.79
C LEU A 323 -16.02 -10.72 -13.75
N GLY A 324 -15.66 -11.93 -14.20
CA GLY A 324 -15.30 -13.00 -13.28
C GLY A 324 -16.52 -13.84 -12.90
N GLY A 325 -16.40 -14.65 -11.86
CA GLY A 325 -17.52 -15.40 -11.31
C GLY A 325 -18.37 -14.54 -10.38
N GLY A 326 -19.66 -14.87 -10.30
CA GLY A 326 -20.65 -14.04 -9.60
C GLY A 326 -21.86 -13.82 -10.49
N ASP A 327 -22.89 -13.16 -9.99
CA ASP A 327 -23.92 -12.55 -10.83
C ASP A 327 -23.56 -11.07 -11.01
N ASP A 328 -22.68 -10.75 -11.96
CA ASP A 328 -22.10 -9.42 -12.08
C ASP A 328 -23.01 -8.45 -12.86
N SER A 329 -22.82 -7.15 -12.63
CA SER A 329 -23.53 -6.12 -13.39
C SER A 329 -22.59 -4.99 -13.84
N LEU A 330 -22.55 -4.78 -15.15
CA LEU A 330 -21.84 -3.68 -15.77
C LEU A 330 -22.82 -2.70 -16.42
N THR A 331 -22.79 -1.45 -15.98
CA THR A 331 -23.43 -0.33 -16.64
C THR A 331 -22.45 0.37 -17.56
N VAL A 332 -22.72 0.39 -18.87
CA VAL A 332 -21.98 1.22 -19.83
C VAL A 332 -22.67 2.57 -19.94
N GLU A 333 -22.15 3.56 -19.22
CA GLU A 333 -22.72 4.91 -19.13
C GLU A 333 -22.26 5.81 -20.26
N SER A 334 -20.96 5.86 -20.53
CA SER A 334 -20.37 6.61 -21.65
C SER A 334 -18.93 6.17 -21.85
N LEU A 335 -18.39 6.40 -23.05
CA LEU A 335 -16.94 6.37 -23.28
C LEU A 335 -16.48 7.76 -23.67
N ASP A 336 -15.17 7.97 -23.68
CA ASP A 336 -14.57 9.17 -24.25
C ASP A 336 -14.96 9.32 -25.74
N ASP A 337 -15.17 10.55 -26.20
CA ASP A 337 -15.64 10.85 -27.57
C ASP A 337 -14.63 10.38 -28.64
N ALA A 338 -13.34 10.27 -28.29
CA ALA A 338 -12.28 9.82 -29.18
C ALA A 338 -12.02 8.30 -29.09
N PHE A 339 -12.72 7.56 -28.23
CA PHE A 339 -12.57 6.11 -28.12
C PHE A 339 -12.82 5.42 -29.47
N SER A 340 -11.88 4.57 -29.90
CA SER A 340 -11.96 3.88 -31.20
C SER A 340 -11.43 2.44 -31.22
N ALA A 341 -11.06 1.91 -30.04
CA ALA A 341 -10.65 0.53 -29.86
C ALA A 341 -11.84 -0.44 -29.88
N ASP A 342 -11.54 -1.74 -29.98
CA ASP A 342 -12.53 -2.78 -29.74
C ASP A 342 -12.94 -2.76 -28.26
N LEU A 343 -14.24 -2.90 -27.98
CA LEU A 343 -14.76 -3.09 -26.63
C LEU A 343 -15.21 -4.54 -26.46
N ILE A 344 -14.56 -5.25 -25.55
CA ILE A 344 -14.80 -6.66 -25.25
C ILE A 344 -15.23 -6.75 -23.78
N ILE A 345 -16.44 -7.25 -23.54
CA ILE A 345 -16.96 -7.49 -22.20
C ILE A 345 -17.31 -8.97 -22.08
N SER A 346 -16.71 -9.65 -21.11
CA SER A 346 -16.96 -11.06 -20.84
C SER A 346 -17.40 -11.28 -19.39
N GLY A 347 -18.62 -11.76 -19.23
CA GLY A 347 -19.06 -12.53 -18.07
C GLY A 347 -18.45 -13.92 -18.04
N ASP A 348 -18.47 -14.58 -16.88
CA ASP A 348 -18.00 -15.96 -16.74
C ASP A 348 -18.97 -16.93 -17.43
N ASP A 349 -18.42 -17.81 -18.27
CA ASP A 349 -19.21 -18.66 -19.17
C ASP A 349 -19.77 -19.92 -18.49
N ASN A 350 -19.59 -20.03 -17.17
CA ASN A 350 -19.82 -21.26 -16.43
C ASN A 350 -21.30 -21.61 -16.21
N ASN A 351 -22.27 -20.71 -16.48
CA ASN A 351 -23.69 -21.01 -16.22
C ASN A 351 -24.73 -20.69 -17.29
N LEU A 352 -24.36 -20.64 -18.57
CA LEU A 352 -25.28 -20.45 -19.72
C LEU A 352 -26.44 -21.48 -19.83
N LEU A 353 -26.52 -22.49 -18.95
CA LEU A 353 -27.56 -23.53 -18.94
C LEU A 353 -28.56 -23.41 -17.78
N ASN A 354 -28.37 -22.48 -16.82
CA ASN A 354 -29.32 -22.24 -15.73
C ASN A 354 -30.19 -21.00 -16.02
N LEU A 355 -31.36 -21.22 -16.64
CA LEU A 355 -32.31 -20.16 -16.98
C LEU A 355 -32.97 -19.48 -15.76
N ASP A 356 -32.71 -19.96 -14.53
CA ASP A 356 -33.21 -19.41 -13.28
C ASP A 356 -32.11 -18.65 -12.48
N ASP A 357 -30.87 -18.57 -12.99
CA ASP A 357 -29.84 -17.62 -12.51
C ASP A 357 -29.96 -16.31 -13.27
N PRO A 358 -29.92 -15.14 -12.60
CA PRO A 358 -29.88 -13.87 -13.31
C PRO A 358 -28.57 -13.73 -14.11
N GLY A 359 -27.48 -14.35 -13.65
CA GLY A 359 -26.17 -14.36 -14.30
C GLY A 359 -25.62 -12.95 -14.47
N ASP A 360 -24.60 -12.85 -15.31
CA ASP A 360 -23.98 -11.59 -15.63
C ASP A 360 -24.91 -10.71 -16.46
N SER A 361 -24.86 -9.42 -16.19
CA SER A 361 -25.69 -8.42 -16.85
C SER A 361 -24.89 -7.23 -17.36
N VAL A 362 -25.16 -6.83 -18.61
CA VAL A 362 -24.56 -5.65 -19.23
C VAL A 362 -25.66 -4.72 -19.70
N THR A 363 -25.67 -3.48 -19.21
CA THR A 363 -26.69 -2.48 -19.53
C THR A 363 -26.08 -1.25 -20.18
N PHE A 364 -26.49 -0.95 -21.40
CA PHE A 364 -26.15 0.29 -22.11
C PHE A 364 -27.20 1.36 -21.81
N VAL A 365 -26.81 2.40 -21.06
CA VAL A 365 -27.73 3.45 -20.59
C VAL A 365 -27.66 4.74 -21.41
N SER A 366 -26.62 4.92 -22.22
CA SER A 366 -26.45 6.03 -23.16
C SER A 366 -25.95 5.55 -24.52
N ASP A 367 -26.00 6.44 -25.52
CA ASP A 367 -25.46 6.17 -26.85
C ASP A 367 -23.97 5.76 -26.78
N LEU A 368 -23.61 4.74 -27.55
CA LEU A 368 -22.25 4.21 -27.64
C LEU A 368 -21.76 4.29 -29.10
N TYR A 369 -20.63 4.96 -29.30
CA TYR A 369 -19.96 5.08 -30.60
C TYR A 369 -18.52 4.57 -30.49
N LEU A 370 -18.18 3.47 -31.16
CA LEU A 370 -16.83 2.88 -31.12
C LEU A 370 -15.94 3.30 -32.30
N ASN A 371 -16.41 4.23 -33.13
CA ASN A 371 -15.63 4.86 -34.20
C ASN A 371 -14.85 3.93 -35.17
N GLY A 372 -15.30 2.68 -35.33
CA GLY A 372 -14.65 1.67 -36.17
C GLY A 372 -14.26 0.40 -35.40
N GLY A 373 -14.19 0.46 -34.07
CA GLY A 373 -13.98 -0.68 -33.20
C GLY A 373 -15.18 -1.62 -33.12
N ASN A 374 -14.89 -2.89 -32.86
CA ASN A 374 -15.87 -3.95 -32.66
C ASN A 374 -16.47 -3.87 -31.25
N LEU A 375 -17.68 -4.39 -31.11
CA LEU A 375 -18.30 -4.65 -29.82
C LEU A 375 -18.50 -6.15 -29.66
N GLU A 376 -17.91 -6.73 -28.62
CA GLU A 376 -18.15 -8.10 -28.19
C GLU A 376 -18.65 -8.09 -26.75
N VAL A 377 -19.81 -8.71 -26.51
CA VAL A 377 -20.40 -8.81 -25.16
C VAL A 377 -20.89 -10.23 -24.95
N THR A 378 -20.36 -10.88 -23.92
CA THR A 378 -20.83 -12.18 -23.44
C THR A 378 -21.36 -11.99 -22.03
N ALA A 379 -22.66 -12.22 -21.84
CA ALA A 379 -23.37 -12.15 -20.56
C ALA A 379 -24.73 -12.85 -20.71
N GLU A 380 -25.34 -13.30 -19.61
CA GLU A 380 -26.68 -13.89 -19.59
C GLU A 380 -27.74 -12.86 -20.00
N THR A 381 -27.59 -11.62 -19.53
CA THR A 381 -28.52 -10.53 -19.83
C THR A 381 -27.81 -9.32 -20.44
N ILE A 382 -28.14 -9.01 -21.70
CA ILE A 382 -27.67 -7.79 -22.37
C ILE A 382 -28.86 -6.86 -22.61
N THR A 383 -28.82 -5.67 -22.01
CA THR A 383 -29.88 -4.66 -22.09
C THR A 383 -29.39 -3.40 -22.79
N VAL A 384 -30.16 -2.91 -23.76
CA VAL A 384 -29.99 -1.58 -24.36
C VAL A 384 -31.22 -0.76 -24.01
N ASN A 385 -31.05 0.35 -23.28
CA ASN A 385 -32.17 1.17 -22.83
C ASN A 385 -32.95 1.78 -24.00
N ASP A 386 -34.23 2.07 -23.79
CA ASP A 386 -35.09 2.68 -24.82
C ASP A 386 -34.50 4.03 -25.28
N GLY A 387 -34.34 4.17 -26.59
CA GLY A 387 -33.75 5.37 -27.20
C GLY A 387 -32.22 5.40 -27.27
N VAL A 388 -31.51 4.39 -26.77
CA VAL A 388 -30.04 4.27 -26.88
C VAL A 388 -29.64 3.71 -28.25
N THR A 389 -28.63 4.33 -28.86
CA THR A 389 -27.98 3.87 -30.10
C THR A 389 -26.62 3.25 -29.81
N ILE A 390 -26.35 2.06 -30.36
CA ILE A 390 -25.02 1.45 -30.39
C ILE A 390 -24.52 1.44 -31.83
N SER A 391 -23.31 1.96 -32.06
CA SER A 391 -22.71 2.03 -33.39
C SER A 391 -21.21 1.75 -33.36
N THR A 392 -20.80 0.70 -34.08
CA THR A 392 -19.40 0.38 -34.39
C THR A 392 -18.88 1.13 -35.62
N ARG A 393 -19.72 1.92 -36.29
CA ARG A 393 -19.33 2.60 -37.54
C ARG A 393 -18.36 3.74 -37.26
N GLN A 394 -17.33 3.85 -38.09
CA GLN A 394 -16.48 5.04 -38.13
C GLN A 394 -17.30 6.27 -38.54
N VAL A 395 -17.50 7.22 -37.62
CA VAL A 395 -18.23 8.45 -37.88
C VAL A 395 -17.29 9.49 -38.51
N ALA A 396 -16.90 9.29 -39.77
CA ALA A 396 -16.36 10.41 -40.54
C ALA A 396 -17.48 11.45 -40.72
N SER A 397 -17.13 12.74 -40.64
CA SER A 397 -18.03 13.90 -40.61
C SER A 397 -18.94 14.10 -41.84
N ASP A 398 -19.17 13.11 -42.69
CA ASP A 398 -19.98 13.22 -43.91
C ASP A 398 -21.18 12.26 -44.05
N HIS A 399 -21.44 11.30 -43.15
CA HIS A 399 -22.53 10.33 -43.32
C HIS A 399 -23.48 10.17 -42.12
N VAL A 400 -24.03 11.29 -41.63
CA VAL A 400 -25.21 11.29 -40.76
C VAL A 400 -26.48 11.22 -41.63
N SER A 401 -26.93 10.01 -41.98
CA SER A 401 -28.34 9.63 -42.24
C SER A 401 -28.42 8.32 -43.02
N GLY A 402 -28.35 7.21 -42.30
CA GLY A 402 -28.82 5.92 -42.79
C GLY A 402 -29.38 5.17 -41.59
N ASP A 403 -30.61 4.66 -41.71
CA ASP A 403 -31.21 3.79 -40.70
C ASP A 403 -30.24 2.64 -40.38
N SER A 404 -30.19 2.25 -39.10
CA SER A 404 -29.47 1.07 -38.63
C SER A 404 -29.87 -0.14 -39.49
N THR A 405 -28.95 -0.61 -40.31
CA THR A 405 -28.98 -1.97 -40.85
C THR A 405 -27.91 -2.72 -40.10
N GLY A 406 -28.27 -3.24 -38.93
CA GLY A 406 -27.41 -4.18 -38.21
C GLY A 406 -27.05 -5.33 -39.15
N ASP A 407 -25.75 -5.62 -39.26
CA ASP A 407 -25.33 -6.99 -39.57
C ASP A 407 -25.20 -7.66 -38.20
N SER A 408 -26.21 -8.47 -37.90
CA SER A 408 -26.21 -9.49 -36.85
C SER A 408 -25.37 -10.68 -37.26
#